data_AF-A0A350UIE5-F1
#
_entry.id   AF-A0A350UIE5-F1
#
_cell.length_a   1.000
_cell.length_b   1.000
_cell.length_c   1.000
_cell.angle_alpha   90.00
_cell.angle_beta   90.00
_cell.angle_gamma   90.00
#
_symmetry.space_group_name_H-M   'P 1'
#
loop_
_entity.id
_entity.type
_entity.pdbx_description
1 polymer ?
#
loop_
_entity_poly.entity_id
_entity_poly.type
_entity_poly.pdbx_seq_one_letter_code
_entity_poly.pdbx_strand_id
1 'polypeptide(L)'
;MFFKREKPRVLTFSGQMDHLRGQGYSVDAKSNGTLIRKGGFAVLARENAEGQPEFVDTGLAVGDEVAVLTSLGYQMIFMTEGGRKTPALAEHLKGLHNFVEDLREELGLTSLYNQALGTTNEKHLYDRVNLRDTGNAPKPWEKRG
;
A
#
# COMPACT_ATOMS: atom_id res chain seq x y z
N MET A 1 -31.25 -35.41 5.20
CA MET A 1 -31.41 -33.95 5.30
C MET A 1 -30.51 -33.29 4.27
N PHE A 2 -31.07 -32.60 3.27
CA PHE A 2 -30.31 -31.80 2.31
C PHE A 2 -30.30 -30.36 2.80
N PHE A 3 -29.22 -29.93 3.47
CA PHE A 3 -29.04 -28.52 3.80
C PHE A 3 -28.70 -27.77 2.52
N LYS A 4 -29.63 -26.91 2.07
CA LYS A 4 -29.38 -25.96 0.99
C LYS A 4 -28.37 -24.95 1.54
N ARG A 5 -27.08 -25.15 1.25
CA ARG A 5 -26.04 -24.18 1.61
C ARG A 5 -26.39 -22.87 0.90
N GLU A 6 -26.68 -21.82 1.67
CA GLU A 6 -26.77 -20.48 1.10
C GLU A 6 -25.43 -20.18 0.43
N LYS A 7 -25.47 -19.82 -0.85
CA LYS A 7 -24.26 -19.40 -1.55
C LYS A 7 -23.80 -18.10 -0.90
N PRO A 8 -22.55 -18.00 -0.44
CA PRO A 8 -22.04 -16.76 0.11
C PRO A 8 -22.20 -15.65 -0.94
N ARG A 9 -22.80 -14.53 -0.53
CA ARG A 9 -22.93 -13.35 -1.40
C ARG A 9 -21.56 -12.72 -1.53
N VAL A 10 -20.89 -12.96 -2.66
CA VAL A 10 -19.65 -12.28 -3.01
C VAL A 10 -20.05 -10.91 -3.58
N LEU A 11 -19.63 -9.84 -2.90
CA LEU A 11 -19.83 -8.48 -3.39
C LEU A 11 -18.97 -8.27 -4.64
N THR A 12 -19.49 -7.51 -5.60
CA THR A 12 -18.69 -7.02 -6.73
C THR A 12 -17.71 -5.95 -6.26
N PHE A 13 -16.67 -5.65 -7.04
CA PHE A 13 -15.72 -4.57 -6.73
C PHE A 13 -16.44 -3.25 -6.42
N SER A 14 -17.40 -2.85 -7.25
CA SER A 14 -18.22 -1.65 -6.98
C SER A 14 -19.01 -1.74 -5.67
N GLY A 15 -19.60 -2.91 -5.38
CA GLY A 15 -20.34 -3.13 -4.14
C GLY A 15 -19.46 -3.07 -2.89
N GLN A 16 -18.21 -3.54 -2.99
CA GLN A 16 -17.22 -3.39 -1.93
C GLN A 16 -16.82 -1.93 -1.73
N MET A 17 -16.65 -1.15 -2.80
CA MET A 17 -16.38 0.29 -2.70
C MET A 17 -17.52 1.04 -2.02
N ASP A 18 -18.77 0.68 -2.32
CA ASP A 18 -19.95 1.25 -1.65
C ASP A 18 -20.04 0.85 -0.17
N HIS A 19 -19.72 -0.41 0.16
CA HIS A 19 -19.61 -0.88 1.54
C HIS A 19 -18.57 -0.07 2.33
N LEU A 20 -17.38 0.14 1.76
CA LEU A 20 -16.32 0.95 2.38
C LEU A 20 -16.76 2.40 2.63
N ARG A 21 -17.48 3.03 1.70
CA ARG A 21 -18.04 4.37 1.93
C ARG A 21 -18.96 4.40 3.15
N GLY A 22 -19.78 3.36 3.33
CA GLY A 22 -20.62 3.18 4.52
C GLY A 22 -19.84 3.04 5.83
N GLN A 23 -18.63 2.49 5.78
CA GLN A 23 -17.71 2.35 6.93
C GLN A 23 -16.80 3.58 7.17
N GLY A 24 -17.10 4.70 6.51
CA GLY A 24 -16.40 5.98 6.68
C GLY A 24 -15.07 6.08 5.93
N TYR A 25 -14.83 5.23 4.93
CA TYR A 25 -13.71 5.39 4.01
C TYR A 25 -14.06 6.41 2.91
N SER A 26 -13.09 7.25 2.53
CA SER A 26 -13.17 8.03 1.30
C SER A 26 -12.69 7.15 0.14
N VAL A 27 -13.46 7.11 -0.94
CA VAL A 27 -13.22 6.22 -2.09
C VAL A 27 -13.37 7.01 -3.39
N ASP A 28 -12.25 7.32 -4.02
CA ASP A 28 -12.15 8.16 -5.21
C ASP A 28 -11.62 7.35 -6.41
N ALA A 29 -12.36 7.34 -7.52
CA ALA A 29 -11.86 6.76 -8.76
C ALA A 29 -10.79 7.67 -9.38
N LYS A 30 -9.64 7.11 -9.73
CA LYS A 30 -8.52 7.78 -10.40
C LYS A 30 -8.18 7.05 -11.71
N SER A 31 -7.38 7.68 -12.57
CA SER A 31 -6.96 7.07 -13.85
C SER A 31 -6.14 5.78 -13.66
N ASN A 32 -5.44 5.65 -12.53
CA ASN A 32 -4.56 4.54 -12.21
C ASN A 32 -5.15 3.54 -11.19
N GLY A 33 -6.43 3.64 -10.84
CA GLY A 33 -7.09 2.74 -9.88
C GLY A 33 -8.12 3.46 -9.01
N THR A 34 -8.52 2.84 -7.91
CA THR A 34 -9.41 3.41 -6.91
C THR A 34 -8.61 3.74 -5.65
N LEU A 35 -8.68 5.00 -5.24
CA LEU A 35 -7.96 5.52 -4.09
C LEU A 35 -8.86 5.47 -2.86
N ILE A 36 -8.47 4.69 -1.87
CA ILE A 36 -9.22 4.42 -0.64
C ILE A 36 -8.48 5.05 0.53
N ARG A 37 -9.16 5.84 1.37
CA ARG A 37 -8.54 6.63 2.45
C ARG A 37 -9.31 6.57 3.75
N LYS A 38 -8.58 6.50 4.88
CA LYS A 38 -9.12 6.66 6.24
C LYS A 38 -7.99 7.02 7.21
N GLY A 39 -8.27 7.94 8.15
CA GLY A 39 -7.35 8.23 9.27
C GLY A 39 -5.94 8.69 8.88
N GLY A 40 -5.76 9.34 7.73
CA GLY A 40 -4.45 9.77 7.23
C GLY A 40 -3.65 8.72 6.44
N PHE A 41 -4.22 7.54 6.25
CA PHE A 41 -3.66 6.46 5.45
C PHE A 41 -4.43 6.27 4.15
N ALA A 42 -3.78 5.68 3.16
CA ALA A 42 -4.34 5.43 1.84
C ALA A 42 -3.88 4.10 1.24
N VAL A 43 -4.76 3.51 0.43
CA VAL A 43 -4.45 2.42 -0.49
C VAL A 43 -4.88 2.82 -1.89
N LEU A 44 -4.03 2.58 -2.88
CA LEU A 44 -4.44 2.53 -4.28
C LEU A 44 -4.79 1.08 -4.62
N ALA A 45 -6.05 0.81 -4.92
CA ALA A 45 -6.54 -0.52 -5.27
C ALA A 45 -6.95 -0.59 -6.75
N ARG A 46 -6.84 -1.78 -7.34
CA ARG A 46 -7.37 -2.10 -8.68
C ARG A 46 -8.24 -3.34 -8.60
N GLU A 47 -9.17 -3.45 -9.55
CA GLU A 47 -9.89 -4.70 -9.76
C GLU A 47 -8.98 -5.68 -10.50
N ASN A 48 -8.77 -6.87 -9.93
CA ASN A 48 -8.00 -7.93 -10.57
C ASN A 48 -8.86 -8.72 -11.58
N ALA A 49 -8.27 -9.71 -12.25
CA ALA A 49 -8.97 -10.53 -13.24
C ALA A 49 -10.17 -11.33 -12.67
N GLU A 50 -10.22 -11.52 -11.35
CA GLU A 50 -11.28 -12.23 -10.64
C GLU A 50 -12.36 -11.29 -10.08
N GLY A 51 -12.27 -9.99 -10.34
CA GLY A 51 -13.21 -8.98 -9.85
C GLY A 51 -13.00 -8.58 -8.39
N GLN A 52 -11.84 -8.91 -7.81
CA GLN A 52 -11.48 -8.60 -6.42
C GLN A 52 -10.52 -7.40 -6.34
N PRO A 53 -10.54 -6.64 -5.24
CA PRO A 53 -9.62 -5.54 -5.01
C PRO A 53 -8.22 -6.07 -4.70
N GLU A 54 -7.27 -5.69 -5.53
CA GLU A 54 -5.83 -5.89 -5.33
C GLU A 54 -5.19 -4.56 -4.91
N PHE A 55 -4.40 -4.59 -3.85
CA PHE A 55 -3.68 -3.41 -3.36
C PHE A 55 -2.41 -3.22 -4.19
N VAL A 56 -2.30 -2.06 -4.86
CA VAL A 56 -1.16 -1.70 -5.69
C VAL A 56 -0.11 -0.96 -4.86
N ASP A 57 -0.53 0.08 -4.14
CA ASP A 57 0.33 0.87 -3.26
C ASP A 57 -0.38 1.09 -1.92
N THR A 58 0.36 1.02 -0.82
CA THR A 58 -0.14 1.31 0.54
C THR A 58 0.75 2.33 1.26
N GLY A 59 0.15 3.24 2.03
CA GLY A 59 0.94 4.23 2.73
C GLY A 59 0.17 5.39 3.34
N LEU A 60 0.86 6.53 3.49
CA LEU A 60 0.24 7.76 3.99
C LEU A 60 -0.55 8.44 2.88
N ALA A 61 -1.70 9.01 3.24
CA ALA A 61 -2.46 9.87 2.35
C ALA A 61 -1.77 11.25 2.25
N VAL A 62 -1.24 11.59 1.07
CA VAL A 62 -0.63 12.90 0.82
C VAL A 62 -1.32 13.58 -0.36
N GLY A 63 -2.31 14.42 -0.08
CA GLY A 63 -3.13 15.04 -1.11
C GLY A 63 -3.89 13.98 -1.90
N ASP A 64 -3.59 13.85 -3.19
CA ASP A 64 -4.15 12.84 -4.09
C ASP A 64 -3.23 11.64 -4.35
N GLU A 65 -2.09 11.58 -3.66
CA GLU A 65 -1.11 10.51 -3.79
C GLU A 65 -1.12 9.57 -2.57
N VAL A 66 -0.58 8.37 -2.78
CA VAL A 66 -0.18 7.45 -1.72
C VAL A 66 1.32 7.61 -1.54
N ALA A 67 1.76 8.03 -0.35
CA ALA A 67 3.18 8.03 -0.02
C ALA A 67 3.57 6.65 0.48
N VAL A 68 4.31 5.89 -0.32
CA VAL A 68 4.64 4.47 -0.09
C VAL A 68 5.86 4.34 0.81
N LEU A 69 5.81 3.39 1.74
CA LEU A 69 6.92 3.10 2.64
C LEU A 69 8.10 2.50 1.86
N THR A 70 9.19 3.24 1.84
CA THR A 70 10.40 2.94 1.08
C THR A 70 11.60 2.83 2.01
N SER A 71 12.35 1.74 1.89
CA SER A 71 13.64 1.57 2.56
C SER A 71 14.77 2.19 1.75
N LEU A 72 15.50 3.14 2.36
CA LEU A 72 16.75 3.69 1.81
C LEU A 72 17.99 2.95 2.37
N GLY A 73 17.80 1.82 3.04
CA GLY A 73 18.84 1.05 3.72
C GLY A 73 19.23 1.58 5.10
N TYR A 74 19.41 2.89 5.27
CA TYR A 74 19.73 3.49 6.59
C TYR A 74 18.51 4.07 7.31
N GLN A 75 17.44 4.37 6.56
CA GLN A 75 16.21 4.95 7.08
C GLN A 75 15.01 4.50 6.24
N MET A 76 13.86 4.38 6.90
CA MET A 76 12.57 4.16 6.23
C MET A 76 11.86 5.51 6.03
N ILE A 77 11.31 5.72 4.83
CA ILE A 77 10.71 6.98 4.44
C ILE A 77 9.47 6.73 3.59
N PHE A 78 8.42 7.52 3.79
CA PHE A 78 7.26 7.53 2.91
C PHE A 78 7.53 8.45 1.71
N MET A 79 7.35 7.92 0.50
CA MET A 79 7.59 8.63 -0.75
C MET A 79 6.36 8.66 -1.63
N THR A 80 5.95 9.85 -2.06
CA THR A 80 4.94 9.97 -3.14
C THR A 80 5.60 9.83 -4.51
N GLU A 81 4.82 9.54 -5.54
CA GLU A 81 5.31 9.54 -6.94
C GLU A 81 5.86 10.91 -7.34
N GLY A 82 5.24 11.99 -6.89
CA GLY A 82 5.72 13.37 -7.03
C GLY A 82 6.99 13.71 -6.23
N GLY A 83 7.57 12.76 -5.51
CA GLY A 83 8.88 12.89 -4.86
C GLY A 83 8.86 13.52 -3.48
N ARG A 84 7.68 13.76 -2.87
CA ARG A 84 7.59 14.23 -1.48
C ARG A 84 8.05 13.13 -0.54
N LYS A 85 8.81 13.51 0.49
CA LYS A 85 9.49 12.61 1.42
C LYS A 85 9.11 12.92 2.86
N THR A 86 8.59 11.93 3.57
CA THR A 86 8.23 12.05 5.00
C THR A 86 8.88 10.93 5.80
N PRO A 87 9.64 11.22 6.87
CA PRO A 87 10.23 10.18 7.72
C PRO A 87 9.18 9.20 8.25
N ALA A 88 9.49 7.90 8.24
CA ALA A 88 8.61 6.91 8.84
C ALA A 88 8.79 6.90 10.37
N LEU A 89 7.78 7.37 11.10
CA LEU A 89 7.71 7.33 12.55
C LEU A 89 7.04 6.03 13.01
N ALA A 90 7.30 5.61 14.25
CA ALA A 90 6.70 4.40 14.81
C ALA A 90 5.16 4.43 14.78
N GLU A 91 4.55 5.60 15.01
CA GLU A 91 3.10 5.80 14.94
C GLU A 91 2.57 5.62 13.52
N HIS A 92 3.30 6.11 12.50
CA HIS A 92 2.93 5.91 11.10
C HIS A 92 2.91 4.42 10.73
N LEU A 93 3.92 3.66 11.19
CA LEU A 93 4.01 2.23 10.89
C LEU A 93 2.85 1.46 11.55
N LYS A 94 2.65 1.66 12.86
CA LYS A 94 1.53 1.02 13.58
C LYS A 94 0.17 1.39 12.99
N GLY A 95 -0.04 2.66 12.68
CA GLY A 95 -1.29 3.13 12.08
C GLY A 95 -1.51 2.56 10.68
N LEU A 96 -0.46 2.50 9.84
CA LEU A 96 -0.55 1.91 8.52
C LEU A 96 -0.87 0.41 8.58
N HIS A 97 -0.24 -0.32 9.49
CA HIS A 97 -0.52 -1.73 9.69
C HIS A 97 -1.99 -1.96 10.09
N ASN A 98 -2.48 -1.27 11.12
CA ASN A 98 -3.87 -1.40 11.56
C ASN A 98 -4.84 -1.04 10.42
N PHE A 99 -4.60 0.07 9.73
CA PHE A 99 -5.43 0.49 8.61
C PHE A 99 -5.50 -0.56 7.49
N VAL A 100 -4.37 -1.16 7.11
CA VAL A 100 -4.33 -2.16 6.04
C VAL A 100 -5.02 -3.45 6.47
N GLU A 101 -4.84 -3.90 7.71
CA GLU A 101 -5.51 -5.11 8.22
C GLU A 101 -7.02 -4.89 8.36
N ASP A 102 -7.46 -3.76 8.92
CA ASP A 102 -8.88 -3.39 8.99
C ASP A 102 -9.50 -3.34 7.58
N LEU A 103 -8.80 -2.74 6.61
CA LEU A 103 -9.29 -2.65 5.24
C LEU A 103 -9.37 -4.03 4.56
N ARG A 104 -8.42 -4.93 4.84
CA ARG A 104 -8.48 -6.31 4.35
C ARG A 104 -9.65 -7.07 4.94
N GLU A 105 -9.90 -6.92 6.24
CA GLU A 105 -11.04 -7.53 6.91
C GLU A 105 -12.36 -7.06 6.29
N GLU A 106 -12.54 -5.74 6.12
CA GLU A 106 -13.73 -5.15 5.52
C GLU A 106 -13.97 -5.61 4.07
N LEU A 107 -12.90 -5.86 3.32
CA LEU A 107 -12.96 -6.35 1.94
C LEU A 107 -13.03 -7.88 1.84
N GLY A 108 -12.88 -8.60 2.95
CA GLY A 108 -12.79 -10.07 2.97
C GLY A 108 -11.55 -10.61 2.27
N LEU A 109 -10.46 -9.84 2.25
CA LEU A 109 -9.19 -10.21 1.63
C LEU A 109 -8.36 -11.11 2.55
N THR A 110 -7.47 -11.89 1.95
CA THR A 110 -6.56 -12.75 2.72
C THR A 110 -5.55 -11.90 3.49
N SER A 111 -5.48 -12.10 4.80
CA SER A 111 -4.37 -11.61 5.63
C SER A 111 -3.23 -12.61 5.62
N LEU A 112 -2.05 -12.16 5.15
CA LEU A 112 -0.85 -12.99 5.07
C LEU A 112 -0.07 -12.90 6.37
N TYR A 113 0.29 -14.05 6.95
CA TYR A 113 0.98 -14.12 8.26
C TYR A 113 2.12 -13.10 8.44
N ASN A 114 3.04 -13.01 7.48
CA ASN A 114 4.17 -12.10 7.58
C ASN A 114 3.78 -10.60 7.50
N GLN A 115 2.69 -10.27 6.80
CA GLN A 115 2.17 -8.90 6.72
C GLN A 115 1.26 -8.56 7.92
N ALA A 116 0.70 -9.59 8.56
CA ALA A 116 -0.12 -9.48 9.77
C ALA A 116 0.72 -9.23 11.04
N LEU A 117 2.02 -9.54 11.03
CA LEU A 117 2.90 -9.29 12.17
C LEU A 117 3.29 -7.81 12.33
N GLY A 118 3.14 -7.01 11.27
CA GLY A 118 3.47 -5.59 11.29
C GLY A 118 3.67 -5.02 9.89
N THR A 119 4.13 -3.78 9.81
CA THR A 119 4.36 -3.09 8.54
C THR A 119 5.60 -3.63 7.84
N THR A 120 5.45 -3.97 6.57
CA THR A 120 6.57 -4.27 5.67
C THR A 120 6.85 -3.08 4.74
N ASN A 121 8.08 -2.97 4.24
CA ASN A 121 8.37 -2.01 3.19
C ASN A 121 7.88 -2.57 1.85
N GLU A 122 7.25 -1.72 1.06
CA GLU A 122 6.82 -2.08 -0.28
C GLU A 122 7.96 -1.86 -1.29
N LYS A 123 8.73 -0.78 -1.09
CA LYS A 123 9.83 -0.38 -1.99
C LYS A 123 11.16 -0.40 -1.26
N HIS A 124 12.21 -0.78 -1.98
CA HIS A 124 13.58 -0.81 -1.49
C HIS A 124 14.48 -0.10 -2.49
N LEU A 125 15.02 1.05 -2.11
CA LEU A 125 15.92 1.84 -2.93
C LEU A 125 17.30 1.86 -2.27
N TYR A 126 18.16 0.97 -2.75
CA TYR A 126 19.53 0.85 -2.25
C TYR A 126 20.50 1.50 -3.23
N ASP A 127 20.99 2.70 -2.89
CA ASP A 127 22.00 3.40 -3.70
C ASP A 127 23.23 2.53 -3.96
N ARG A 128 23.61 1.67 -2.99
CA ARG A 128 24.76 0.76 -3.10
C ARG A 128 24.63 -0.31 -4.20
N VAL A 129 23.42 -0.56 -4.71
CA VAL A 129 23.17 -1.54 -5.79
C VAL A 129 23.20 -0.86 -7.16
N ASN A 130 23.07 0.47 -7.20
CA ASN A 130 23.14 1.22 -8.44
C ASN A 130 24.51 1.02 -9.11
N LEU A 131 24.51 0.64 -10.38
CA LEU A 131 25.72 0.35 -11.17
C LEU A 131 26.62 -0.78 -10.62
N ARG A 132 26.10 -1.63 -9.72
CA ARG A 132 26.87 -2.76 -9.16
C ARG A 132 27.42 -3.67 -10.27
N ASP A 133 26.57 -4.03 -11.22
CA ASP A 133 26.91 -5.03 -12.25
C ASP A 133 27.71 -4.42 -13.41
N THR A 134 27.84 -3.08 -13.46
CA THR A 134 28.65 -2.40 -14.48
C THR A 134 30.09 -2.16 -14.02
N GLY A 135 30.40 -2.36 -12.74
CA GLY A 135 31.70 -2.03 -12.14
C GLY A 135 31.98 -0.53 -12.00
N ASN A 136 31.06 0.33 -12.47
CA ASN A 136 31.19 1.79 -12.48
C ASN A 136 30.36 2.44 -11.37
N ALA A 137 30.24 1.76 -10.23
CA ALA A 137 29.55 2.32 -9.07
C ALA A 137 30.22 3.63 -8.62
N PRO A 138 29.46 4.71 -8.38
CA PRO A 138 30.01 5.99 -8.01
C PRO A 138 30.73 5.88 -6.68
N LYS A 139 32.01 6.23 -6.65
CA LYS A 139 32.83 6.18 -5.43
C LYS A 139 32.73 7.53 -4.72
N PRO A 140 32.25 7.58 -3.46
CA PRO A 140 32.07 8.85 -2.75
C PRO A 140 33.34 9.70 -2.61
N TRP A 141 34.53 9.09 -2.75
CA TRP A 141 35.83 9.74 -2.66
C TRP A 141 36.43 10.17 -4.01
N GLU A 142 35.83 9.79 -5.14
CA GLU A 142 36.25 10.28 -6.45
C GLU A 142 35.60 11.66 -6.66
N LYS A 143 36.41 12.73 -6.67
CA LYS A 143 35.93 14.08 -7.00
C LYS A 143 35.36 14.06 -8.41
N ARG A 144 34.10 14.48 -8.58
CA ARG A 144 33.56 14.80 -9.89
C ARG A 144 34.33 16.03 -10.41
N GLY A 145 35.20 15.81 -11.39
CA GLY A 145 35.86 16.86 -12.15
C GLY A 145 34.91 17.56 -13.10
#